data_AF-A0A2G2MUJ7-F1
#
_entry.id   AF-A0A2G2MUJ7-F1
#
_cell.length_a   1.000
_cell.length_b   1.000
_cell.length_c   1.000
_cell.angle_alpha   90.00
_cell.angle_beta   90.00
_cell.angle_gamma   90.00
#
_symmetry.space_group_name_H-M   'P 1'
#
loop_
_entity.id
_entity.type
_entity.pdbx_description
1 polymer ?
#
loop_
_entity_poly.entity_id
_entity_poly.type
_entity_poly.pdbx_seq_one_letter_code
_entity_poly.pdbx_strand_id
1 'polypeptide(L)'
;MQKRGKFQKDVRMNIEEFNNAIKSKLYGAYEIKEDVDHYGNDNSWIILHEKKDMEVIAKAVKAFKGRCVVATGYFNEADNTHTVIYHFDIDGMIINVQIDTDDKTVISITPILRSADWAERELREMYDVEPIGHPTKDRLFLDYSIAKGVLNEYISLSKMQMGVSDTDVLWNQVNKGVKA
;
A
#
# COMPACT_ATOMS: atom_id res chain seq x y z
N MET A 1 -9.78 23.50 -38.73
CA MET A 1 -10.59 22.25 -38.76
C MET A 1 -9.66 21.08 -39.09
N GLN A 2 -8.88 20.62 -38.10
CA GLN A 2 -7.86 19.59 -38.26
C GLN A 2 -8.42 18.29 -37.67
N LYS A 3 -8.55 17.26 -38.51
CA LYS A 3 -9.06 15.95 -38.14
C LYS A 3 -8.12 15.34 -37.08
N ARG A 4 -8.61 15.21 -35.84
CA ARG A 4 -7.96 14.36 -34.82
C ARG A 4 -7.94 12.94 -35.38
N GLY A 5 -6.74 12.46 -35.68
CA GLY A 5 -6.51 11.08 -36.08
C GLY A 5 -7.12 10.16 -35.04
N LYS A 6 -7.91 9.20 -35.51
CA LYS A 6 -8.40 8.10 -34.68
C LYS A 6 -7.17 7.39 -34.11
N PHE A 7 -6.86 7.63 -32.84
CA PHE A 7 -5.95 6.76 -32.10
C PHE A 7 -6.56 5.36 -32.16
N GLN A 8 -5.83 4.49 -32.83
CA GLN A 8 -6.08 3.07 -32.92
C GLN A 8 -6.23 2.58 -31.47
N LYS A 9 -7.40 2.01 -31.13
CA LYS A 9 -7.58 1.29 -29.86
C LYS A 9 -6.66 0.08 -29.92
N ASP A 10 -5.39 0.29 -29.59
CA ASP A 10 -4.54 -0.80 -29.13
C ASP A 10 -5.29 -1.49 -28.00
N VAL A 11 -5.22 -2.81 -27.98
CA VAL A 11 -5.96 -3.71 -27.09
C VAL A 11 -5.63 -3.32 -25.65
N ARG A 12 -6.40 -2.38 -25.08
CA ARG A 12 -6.30 -2.00 -23.67
C ARG A 12 -6.67 -3.24 -22.89
N MET A 13 -5.76 -3.64 -22.02
CA MET A 13 -5.96 -4.77 -21.13
C MET A 13 -7.22 -4.53 -20.28
N ASN A 14 -8.09 -5.53 -20.18
CA ASN A 14 -9.34 -5.42 -19.42
C ASN A 14 -9.11 -5.87 -17.97
N ILE A 15 -9.67 -5.13 -17.01
CA ILE A 15 -9.60 -5.44 -15.58
C ILE A 15 -10.08 -6.86 -15.26
N GLU A 16 -11.05 -7.35 -16.02
CA GLU A 16 -11.58 -8.72 -15.90
C GLU A 16 -10.51 -9.79 -16.18
N GLU A 17 -9.62 -9.57 -17.16
CA GLU A 17 -8.56 -10.53 -17.50
C GLU A 17 -7.54 -10.64 -16.37
N PHE A 18 -7.15 -9.49 -15.80
CA PHE A 18 -6.28 -9.44 -14.62
C PHE A 18 -6.93 -10.17 -13.43
N ASN A 19 -8.19 -9.83 -13.15
CA ASN A 19 -8.92 -10.38 -12.01
C ASN A 19 -9.10 -11.91 -12.15
N ASN A 20 -9.36 -12.42 -13.36
CA ASN A 20 -9.43 -13.86 -13.59
C ASN A 20 -8.06 -14.55 -13.42
N ALA A 21 -6.96 -13.90 -13.81
CA ALA A 21 -5.61 -14.44 -13.65
C ALA A 21 -5.19 -14.60 -12.18
N ILE A 22 -5.69 -13.73 -11.29
CA ILE A 22 -5.39 -13.80 -9.85
C ILE A 22 -6.35 -14.74 -9.11
N LYS A 23 -7.65 -14.74 -9.43
CA LYS A 23 -8.70 -15.51 -8.72
C LYS A 23 -8.38 -17.00 -8.60
N SER A 24 -7.72 -17.57 -9.60
CA SER A 24 -7.36 -19.00 -9.63
C SER A 24 -6.12 -19.37 -8.80
N LYS A 25 -5.37 -18.38 -8.31
CA LYS A 25 -4.05 -18.56 -7.68
C LYS A 25 -3.96 -18.01 -6.27
N LEU A 26 -4.96 -17.24 -5.81
CA LEU A 26 -5.03 -16.73 -4.45
C LEU A 26 -5.40 -17.86 -3.49
N TYR A 27 -4.73 -17.90 -2.34
CA TYR A 27 -4.91 -18.92 -1.32
C TYR A 27 -5.90 -18.49 -0.23
N GLY A 28 -5.92 -17.20 0.11
CA GLY A 28 -6.74 -16.63 1.18
C GLY A 28 -8.08 -16.06 0.72
N ALA A 29 -8.84 -15.57 1.69
CA ALA A 29 -9.97 -14.69 1.41
C ALA A 29 -9.45 -13.35 0.86
N TYR A 30 -10.18 -12.78 -0.09
CA TYR A 30 -9.88 -11.47 -0.66
C TYR A 30 -11.18 -10.78 -1.07
N GLU A 31 -11.15 -9.45 -1.09
CA GLU A 31 -12.21 -8.62 -1.64
C GLU A 31 -11.69 -7.86 -2.86
N ILE A 32 -12.50 -7.76 -3.91
CA ILE A 32 -12.19 -6.95 -5.09
C ILE A 32 -13.30 -5.93 -5.28
N LYS A 33 -12.92 -4.66 -5.39
CA LYS A 33 -13.81 -3.56 -5.76
C LYS A 33 -13.29 -2.96 -7.06
N GLU A 34 -14.14 -2.91 -8.07
CA GLU A 34 -13.81 -2.36 -9.38
C GLU A 34 -14.48 -1.00 -9.52
N ASP A 35 -13.75 -0.05 -10.09
CA ASP A 35 -14.25 1.30 -10.36
C ASP A 35 -13.67 1.79 -11.69
N VAL A 36 -14.36 2.75 -12.32
CA VAL A 36 -13.93 3.38 -13.57
C VAL A 36 -13.88 4.88 -13.33
N ASP A 37 -12.72 5.48 -13.58
CA ASP A 37 -12.58 6.92 -13.40
C ASP A 37 -13.39 7.73 -14.44
N HIS A 38 -13.50 9.04 -14.22
CA HIS A 38 -14.17 9.95 -15.14
C HIS A 38 -13.54 9.98 -16.55
N TYR A 39 -12.27 9.58 -16.68
CA TYR A 39 -11.51 9.55 -17.93
C TYR A 39 -11.61 8.19 -18.65
N GLY A 40 -12.30 7.21 -18.06
CA GLY A 40 -12.47 5.86 -18.59
C GLY A 40 -11.25 4.95 -18.39
N ASN A 41 -10.45 5.20 -17.34
CA ASN A 41 -9.40 4.28 -16.91
C ASN A 41 -9.94 3.35 -15.81
N ASP A 42 -9.61 2.08 -15.93
CA ASP A 42 -10.02 1.06 -14.98
C ASP A 42 -9.19 1.14 -13.70
N ASN A 43 -9.86 0.98 -12.57
CA ASN A 43 -9.26 0.94 -11.25
C ASN A 43 -9.75 -0.31 -10.49
N SER A 44 -8.82 -1.06 -9.92
CA SER A 44 -9.14 -2.18 -9.04
C SER A 44 -8.60 -1.94 -7.63
N TRP A 45 -9.43 -2.17 -6.62
CA TRP A 45 -9.02 -2.22 -5.22
C TRP A 45 -9.17 -3.64 -4.70
N ILE A 46 -8.04 -4.25 -4.35
CA ILE A 46 -7.96 -5.62 -3.88
C ILE A 46 -7.55 -5.58 -2.41
N ILE A 47 -8.39 -6.11 -1.53
CA ILE A 47 -8.07 -6.27 -0.12
C ILE A 47 -7.66 -7.73 0.09
N LEU A 48 -6.42 -7.95 0.51
CA LEU A 48 -5.87 -9.26 0.81
C LEU A 48 -5.86 -9.48 2.32
N HIS A 49 -6.36 -10.64 2.76
CA HIS A 49 -6.25 -11.06 4.16
C HIS A 49 -4.99 -11.88 4.44
N GLU A 50 -4.38 -12.47 3.40
CA GLU A 50 -3.19 -13.30 3.51
C GLU A 50 -1.98 -12.63 2.85
N LYS A 51 -0.90 -12.46 3.62
CA LYS A 51 0.31 -11.76 3.14
C LYS A 51 1.02 -12.47 1.99
N LYS A 52 0.92 -13.80 1.94
CA LYS A 52 1.55 -14.63 0.88
C LYS A 52 0.94 -14.39 -0.50
N ASP A 53 -0.33 -14.00 -0.53
CA ASP A 53 -1.04 -13.70 -1.77
C ASP A 53 -0.46 -12.49 -2.50
N MET A 54 0.28 -11.63 -1.79
CA MET A 54 1.00 -10.51 -2.38
C MET A 54 2.00 -10.95 -3.45
N GLU A 55 2.67 -12.10 -3.27
CA GLU A 55 3.57 -12.63 -4.30
C GLU A 55 2.84 -13.05 -5.57
N VAL A 56 1.61 -13.56 -5.43
CA VAL A 56 0.77 -13.97 -6.55
C VAL A 56 0.39 -12.75 -7.37
N ILE A 57 -0.02 -11.67 -6.71
CA ILE A 57 -0.33 -10.40 -7.35
C ILE A 57 0.91 -9.82 -8.03
N ALA A 58 2.06 -9.78 -7.36
CA ALA A 58 3.30 -9.27 -7.95
C ALA A 58 3.74 -10.07 -9.19
N LYS A 59 3.59 -11.40 -9.17
CA LYS A 59 3.86 -12.27 -10.34
C LYS A 59 2.88 -11.96 -11.48
N ALA A 60 1.60 -11.71 -11.18
CA ALA A 60 0.60 -11.32 -12.18
C ALA A 60 0.95 -9.96 -12.80
N VAL A 61 1.21 -8.93 -11.98
CA VAL A 61 1.63 -7.60 -12.44
C VAL A 61 2.85 -7.70 -13.35
N LYS A 62 3.86 -8.49 -12.97
CA LYS A 62 5.06 -8.73 -13.81
C LYS A 62 4.72 -9.40 -15.14
N ALA A 63 3.83 -10.39 -15.15
CA ALA A 63 3.40 -11.08 -16.37
C ALA A 63 2.74 -10.12 -17.37
N PHE A 64 1.99 -9.14 -16.85
CA PHE A 64 1.37 -8.08 -17.64
C PHE A 64 2.28 -6.86 -17.86
N LYS A 65 3.58 -6.97 -17.56
CA LYS A 65 4.59 -5.90 -17.71
C LYS A 65 4.26 -4.62 -16.93
N GLY A 66 3.47 -4.73 -15.87
CA GLY A 66 3.18 -3.62 -14.97
C GLY A 66 4.35 -3.29 -14.04
N ARG A 67 4.19 -2.18 -13.31
CA ARG A 67 5.18 -1.69 -12.35
C ARG A 67 4.52 -1.28 -11.04
N CYS A 68 5.28 -1.35 -9.96
CA CYS A 68 4.95 -0.69 -8.70
C CYS A 68 5.21 0.81 -8.86
N VAL A 69 4.22 1.63 -8.54
CA VAL A 69 4.32 3.10 -8.58
C VAL A 69 4.79 3.61 -7.23
N VAL A 70 4.05 3.25 -6.17
CA VAL A 70 4.30 3.69 -4.79
C VAL A 70 3.65 2.70 -3.83
N ALA A 71 4.12 2.67 -2.58
CA ALA A 71 3.44 1.98 -1.50
C ALA A 71 3.15 2.98 -0.38
N THR A 72 1.93 2.93 0.15
CA THR A 72 1.46 3.81 1.21
C THR A 72 1.27 2.98 2.48
N GLY A 73 1.82 3.44 3.59
CA GLY A 73 1.58 2.88 4.91
C GLY A 73 0.73 3.82 5.75
N TYR A 74 -0.10 3.30 6.65
CA TYR A 74 -0.60 4.08 7.77
C TYR A 74 -0.86 3.18 8.98
N PHE A 75 -0.79 3.79 10.17
CA PHE A 75 -1.08 3.12 11.42
C PHE A 75 -2.53 3.36 11.82
N ASN A 76 -3.26 2.29 12.10
CA ASN A 76 -4.63 2.33 12.61
C ASN A 76 -4.60 2.25 14.14
N GLU A 77 -4.82 3.38 14.81
CA GLU A 77 -4.85 3.48 16.28
C GLU A 77 -5.96 2.63 16.93
N ALA A 78 -7.07 2.37 16.23
CA ALA A 78 -8.22 1.66 16.80
C ALA A 78 -7.95 0.15 16.97
N ASP A 79 -7.31 -0.44 15.96
CA ASP A 79 -7.06 -1.88 15.90
C ASP A 79 -5.59 -2.23 16.21
N ASN A 80 -4.74 -1.21 16.40
CA ASN A 80 -3.29 -1.34 16.61
C ASN A 80 -2.60 -2.15 15.49
N THR A 81 -3.01 -1.89 14.25
CA THR A 81 -2.48 -2.54 13.03
C THR A 81 -1.91 -1.51 12.06
N HIS A 82 -1.01 -1.96 11.19
CA HIS A 82 -0.54 -1.18 10.05
C HIS A 82 -1.25 -1.63 8.79
N THR A 83 -1.80 -0.70 8.04
CA THR A 83 -2.30 -0.97 6.70
C THR A 83 -1.25 -0.54 5.68
N VAL A 84 -0.93 -1.44 4.76
CA VAL A 84 -0.01 -1.19 3.64
C VAL A 84 -0.77 -1.34 2.34
N ILE A 85 -0.69 -0.33 1.47
CA ILE A 85 -1.34 -0.31 0.18
C ILE A 85 -0.27 -0.18 -0.90
N TYR A 86 -0.17 -1.16 -1.79
CA TYR A 86 0.68 -1.09 -2.96
C TYR A 86 -0.12 -0.60 -4.16
N HIS A 87 0.41 0.40 -4.86
CA HIS A 87 -0.20 0.97 -6.05
C HIS A 87 0.58 0.50 -7.28
N PHE A 88 -0.08 -0.20 -8.19
CA PHE A 88 0.48 -0.69 -9.43
C PHE A 88 -0.13 0.01 -10.64
N ASP A 89 0.68 0.14 -11.68
CA ASP A 89 0.30 0.68 -12.98
C ASP A 89 0.55 -0.40 -14.04
N ILE A 90 -0.52 -0.78 -14.74
CA ILE A 90 -0.50 -1.73 -15.85
C ILE A 90 -1.14 -1.07 -17.06
N ASP A 91 -0.32 -0.52 -17.96
CA ASP A 91 -0.77 0.11 -19.20
C ASP A 91 -1.88 1.18 -19.01
N GLY A 92 -1.79 1.95 -17.92
CA GLY A 92 -2.77 2.99 -17.56
C GLY A 92 -3.93 2.50 -16.68
N MET A 93 -4.05 1.20 -16.41
CA MET A 93 -4.94 0.67 -15.37
C MET A 93 -4.23 0.73 -14.01
N ILE A 94 -4.94 1.23 -12.99
CA ILE A 94 -4.42 1.31 -11.62
C ILE A 94 -4.94 0.14 -10.80
N ILE A 95 -4.04 -0.54 -10.10
CA ILE A 95 -4.40 -1.62 -9.18
C ILE A 95 -3.86 -1.28 -7.80
N ASN A 96 -4.76 -1.19 -6.83
CA ASN A 96 -4.46 -0.92 -5.44
C ASN A 96 -4.61 -2.23 -4.67
N VAL A 97 -3.55 -2.65 -3.97
CA VAL A 97 -3.55 -3.89 -3.19
C VAL A 97 -3.31 -3.52 -1.73
N GLN A 98 -4.32 -3.71 -0.91
CA GLN A 98 -4.29 -3.43 0.51
C GLN A 98 -4.04 -4.72 1.31
N ILE A 99 -3.13 -4.63 2.28
CA ILE A 99 -2.83 -5.68 3.26
C ILE A 99 -2.76 -5.02 4.63
N ASP A 100 -3.48 -5.59 5.59
CA ASP A 100 -3.35 -5.21 6.99
C ASP A 100 -2.34 -6.15 7.70
N THR A 101 -1.52 -5.59 8.57
CA THR A 101 -0.49 -6.32 9.32
C THR A 101 -0.45 -5.89 10.77
N ASP A 102 -0.47 -6.86 11.68
CA ASP A 102 -0.39 -6.70 13.13
C ASP A 102 1.05 -6.84 13.66
N ASP A 103 1.85 -7.69 13.03
CA ASP A 103 3.25 -7.98 13.39
C ASP A 103 4.27 -7.00 12.76
N LYS A 104 3.80 -5.94 12.08
CA LYS A 104 4.62 -5.01 11.28
C LYS A 104 5.48 -5.67 10.19
N THR A 105 5.04 -6.76 9.57
CA THR A 105 5.78 -7.40 8.47
C THR A 105 4.95 -7.53 7.20
N VAL A 106 5.61 -7.42 6.05
CA VAL A 106 5.02 -7.68 4.73
C VAL A 106 5.93 -8.59 3.91
N ILE A 107 5.38 -9.32 2.94
CA ILE A 107 6.20 -10.10 2.01
C ILE A 107 6.76 -9.16 0.95
N SER A 108 8.09 -9.17 0.78
CA SER A 108 8.75 -8.33 -0.22
C SER A 108 8.46 -8.83 -1.64
N ILE A 109 8.02 -7.90 -2.47
CA ILE A 109 7.80 -8.06 -3.91
C ILE A 109 9.00 -7.58 -4.74
N THR A 110 9.99 -6.91 -4.14
CA THR A 110 11.20 -6.42 -4.84
C THR A 110 11.94 -7.49 -5.66
N PRO A 111 12.10 -8.75 -5.20
CA PRO A 111 12.70 -9.81 -6.01
C PRO A 111 11.94 -10.10 -7.31
N ILE A 112 10.62 -9.83 -7.34
CA ILE A 112 9.76 -10.04 -8.49
C ILE A 112 9.73 -8.76 -9.35
N LEU A 113 9.44 -7.62 -8.70
CA LEU A 113 9.28 -6.30 -9.29
C LEU A 113 10.34 -5.34 -8.75
N ARG A 114 11.40 -5.09 -9.53
CA ARG A 114 12.48 -4.17 -9.13
C ARG A 114 11.98 -2.74 -8.85
N SER A 115 10.85 -2.35 -9.42
CA SER A 115 10.21 -1.05 -9.18
C SER A 115 9.76 -0.85 -7.72
N ALA A 116 9.55 -1.92 -6.96
CA ALA A 116 9.10 -1.83 -5.57
C ALA A 116 10.24 -1.52 -4.57
N ASP A 117 11.50 -1.50 -5.04
CA ASP A 117 12.67 -1.37 -4.16
C ASP A 117 12.61 -0.15 -3.25
N TRP A 118 12.33 1.02 -3.84
CA TRP A 118 12.28 2.28 -3.10
C TRP A 118 11.07 2.35 -2.17
N ALA A 119 9.91 1.89 -2.63
CA ALA A 119 8.66 1.91 -1.88
C ALA A 119 8.75 1.02 -0.62
N GLU A 120 9.35 -0.17 -0.73
CA GLU A 120 9.53 -1.07 0.41
C GLU A 120 10.54 -0.52 1.44
N ARG A 121 11.59 0.16 0.97
CA ARG A 121 12.57 0.81 1.85
C ARG A 121 11.97 2.01 2.58
N GLU A 122 11.12 2.78 1.90
CA GLU A 122 10.35 3.88 2.49
C GLU A 122 9.42 3.37 3.61
N LEU A 123 8.68 2.28 3.36
CA LEU A 123 7.81 1.65 4.37
C LEU A 123 8.58 1.22 5.63
N ARG A 124 9.73 0.57 5.45
CA ARG A 124 10.61 0.16 6.55
C ARG A 124 11.07 1.34 7.38
N GLU A 125 11.40 2.44 6.72
CA GLU A 125 12.00 3.60 7.36
C GLU A 125 10.96 4.48 8.06
N MET A 126 9.89 4.84 7.36
CA MET A 126 8.88 5.78 7.84
C MET A 126 7.85 5.15 8.78
N TYR A 127 7.46 3.90 8.52
CA TYR A 127 6.35 3.23 9.21
C TYR A 127 6.78 2.05 10.08
N ASP A 128 8.08 1.70 10.09
CA ASP A 128 8.63 0.57 10.84
C ASP A 128 8.00 -0.79 10.43
N VAL A 129 7.58 -0.90 9.17
CA VAL A 129 7.04 -2.14 8.60
C VAL A 129 8.15 -2.86 7.82
N GLU A 130 8.52 -4.07 8.23
CA GLU A 130 9.64 -4.81 7.66
C GLU A 130 9.24 -5.69 6.47
N PRO A 131 9.77 -5.44 5.25
CA PRO A 131 9.56 -6.29 4.09
C PRO A 131 10.48 -7.53 4.15
N ILE A 132 9.89 -8.69 4.42
CA ILE A 132 10.59 -9.97 4.52
C ILE A 132 11.02 -10.45 3.13
N GLY A 133 12.31 -10.74 2.97
CA GLY A 133 12.88 -11.21 1.69
C GLY A 133 13.44 -10.11 0.79
N HIS A 134 13.43 -8.86 1.24
CA HIS A 134 13.96 -7.73 0.48
C HIS A 134 15.50 -7.77 0.39
N PRO A 135 16.12 -7.53 -0.79
CA PRO A 135 17.55 -7.72 -1.01
C PRO A 135 18.45 -6.72 -0.25
N THR A 136 17.99 -5.48 -0.04
CA THR A 136 18.80 -4.40 0.55
C THR A 136 18.23 -3.88 1.86
N LYS A 137 18.99 -3.98 2.95
CA LYS A 137 18.53 -3.55 4.29
C LYS A 137 18.83 -2.09 4.63
N ASP A 138 19.42 -1.34 3.70
CA ASP A 138 19.88 0.02 3.93
C ASP A 138 18.73 1.04 3.95
N ARG A 139 18.88 2.05 4.80
CA ARG A 139 17.99 3.22 4.89
C ARG A 139 18.01 4.03 3.59
N LEU A 140 16.93 4.75 3.30
CA LEU A 140 16.80 5.51 2.05
C LEU A 140 16.93 7.02 2.29
N PHE A 141 16.27 7.56 3.32
CA PHE A 141 16.12 9.00 3.54
C PHE A 141 16.65 9.51 4.88
N LEU A 142 16.38 8.81 5.98
CA LEU A 142 16.67 9.27 7.33
C LEU A 142 18.11 8.96 7.70
N ASP A 143 18.71 9.91 8.40
CA ASP A 143 19.99 9.68 9.06
C ASP A 143 19.89 8.54 10.07
N TYR A 144 20.98 7.79 10.26
CA TYR A 144 21.04 6.65 11.17
C TYR A 144 20.75 7.02 12.63
N SER A 145 20.95 8.29 13.02
CA SER A 145 20.64 8.81 14.36
C SER A 145 19.14 8.90 14.66
N ILE A 146 18.29 8.92 13.63
CA ILE A 146 16.82 9.02 13.79
C ILE A 146 16.25 7.62 13.99
N ALA A 147 15.28 7.46 14.89
CA ALA A 147 14.56 6.20 15.07
C ALA A 147 13.79 5.81 13.79
N LYS A 148 13.51 4.52 13.58
CA LYS A 148 12.58 4.08 12.52
C LYS A 148 11.14 4.34 12.98
N GLY A 149 10.21 4.41 12.03
CA GLY A 149 8.79 4.54 12.39
C GLY A 149 8.41 5.93 12.90
N VAL A 150 9.23 6.94 12.58
CA VAL A 150 9.04 8.37 12.89
C VAL A 150 7.58 8.75 12.74
N LEU A 151 6.95 8.46 11.60
CA LEU A 151 5.59 8.90 11.32
C LEU A 151 4.52 8.29 12.24
N ASN A 152 4.80 7.19 12.93
CA ASN A 152 3.88 6.61 13.92
C ASN A 152 3.96 7.33 15.28
N GLU A 153 5.11 7.92 15.62
CA GLU A 153 5.33 8.55 16.92
C GLU A 153 5.02 10.04 16.93
N TYR A 154 5.23 10.74 15.81
CA TYR A 154 5.01 12.18 15.77
C TYR A 154 3.52 12.53 15.80
N ILE A 155 3.15 13.30 16.82
CA ILE A 155 1.88 13.99 16.89
C ILE A 155 1.75 14.86 15.63
N SER A 156 0.66 14.69 14.87
CA SER A 156 0.44 15.49 13.66
C SER A 156 0.45 16.98 14.00
N LEU A 157 0.99 17.80 13.09
CA LEU A 157 0.97 19.25 13.27
C LEU A 157 -0.44 19.78 13.54
N SER A 158 -1.46 19.16 12.95
CA SER A 158 -2.86 19.47 13.23
C SER A 158 -3.26 19.20 14.68
N LYS A 159 -2.84 18.07 15.29
CA LYS A 159 -3.07 17.78 16.72
C LYS A 159 -2.35 18.82 17.60
N MET A 160 -1.13 19.23 17.24
CA MET A 160 -0.39 20.29 17.96
C MET A 160 -1.06 21.66 17.83
N GLN A 161 -1.54 22.03 16.64
CA GLN A 161 -2.19 23.31 16.35
C GLN A 161 -3.58 23.43 16.99
N MET A 162 -4.26 22.32 17.21
CA MET A 162 -5.53 22.27 17.95
C MET A 162 -5.35 22.49 19.47
N GLY A 163 -4.11 22.72 19.95
CA GLY A 163 -3.82 22.99 21.35
C GLY A 163 -4.04 21.77 22.25
N VAL A 164 -4.07 20.56 21.68
CA VAL A 164 -4.15 19.33 22.45
C VAL A 164 -2.86 19.22 23.25
N SER A 165 -2.94 19.47 24.55
CA SER A 165 -1.79 19.32 25.43
C SER A 165 -1.57 17.83 25.71
N ASP A 166 -0.33 17.42 26.01
CA ASP A 166 -0.04 16.05 26.45
C ASP A 166 -0.92 15.64 27.66
N THR A 167 -1.33 16.62 28.46
CA THR A 167 -2.30 16.48 29.56
C THR A 167 -3.68 16.03 29.09
N ASP A 168 -4.20 16.57 27.98
CA ASP A 168 -5.53 16.22 27.46
C ASP A 168 -5.55 14.79 26.91
N VAL A 169 -4.44 14.35 26.31
CA VAL A 169 -4.26 12.97 25.85
C VAL A 169 -4.20 12.01 27.05
N LEU A 170 -3.43 12.35 28.09
CA LEU A 170 -3.35 11.59 29.34
C LEU A 170 -4.72 11.46 30.02
N TRP A 171 -5.45 12.56 30.19
CA TRP A 171 -6.79 12.52 30.81
C TRP A 171 -7.80 11.72 29.99
N ASN A 172 -7.73 11.79 28.66
CA ASN A 172 -8.58 10.96 27.79
C ASN A 172 -8.26 9.46 27.92
N GLN A 173 -6.99 9.09 28.07
CA GLN A 173 -6.58 7.69 28.32
C GLN A 173 -7.07 7.19 29.69
N VAL A 174 -6.90 7.98 30.75
CA VAL A 174 -7.44 7.68 32.08
C VAL A 174 -8.96 7.49 32.03
N ASN A 175 -9.68 8.41 31.38
CA ASN A 175 -11.14 8.34 31.27
C ASN A 175 -11.62 7.13 30.46
N LYS A 176 -10.86 6.67 29.46
CA LYS A 176 -11.15 5.43 28.73
C LYS A 176 -10.91 4.18 29.60
N GLY A 177 -9.84 4.16 30.40
CA GLY A 177 -9.54 3.05 31.31
C GLY A 177 -10.50 2.91 32.50
N VAL A 178 -11.17 4.00 32.90
CA VAL A 178 -12.17 3.99 33.98
C VAL A 178 -13.54 3.46 33.52
N LYS A 179 -13.76 3.27 32.20
CA LYS A 179 -15.01 2.72 31.65
C LYS A 179 -14.98 1.20 31.40
N ALA A 180 -13.98 0.49 31.91
CA ALA A 180 -13.89 -0.98 31.88
C ALA A 180 -14.41 -1.60 33.19
#